data_AF-A0A943BGJ7-F1
#
_entry.id   AF-A0A943BGJ7-F1
#
_cell.length_a   1.000
_cell.length_b   1.000
_cell.length_c   1.000
_cell.angle_alpha   90.00
_cell.angle_beta   90.00
_cell.angle_gamma   90.00
#
_symmetry.space_group_name_H-M   'P 1'
#
loop_
_entity.id
_entity.type
_entity.pdbx_description
1 polymer ?
#
loop_
_entity_poly.entity_id
_entity_poly.type
_entity_poly.pdbx_seq_one_letter_code
_entity_poly.pdbx_strand_id
1 'polypeptide(L)'
;MIIDSQDAAEMALTTIGYYRLKGYSFHLIDPATGKYIAGTNFSDVLKLYHFDSELSNLLFSYLSKIEVALRSRLVNAFQITQDAIVLNDPCHAVLG
;
A
#
# COMPACT_ATOMS: atom_id res chain seq x y z
N MET A 1 -19.80 5.92 20.77
CA MET A 1 -18.60 5.07 20.71
C MET A 1 -18.12 4.84 22.12
N ILE A 2 -17.72 3.60 22.43
CA ILE A 2 -17.16 3.17 23.71
C ILE A 2 -15.65 3.29 23.61
N ILE A 3 -15.03 3.87 24.65
CA ILE A 3 -13.59 4.06 24.77
C ILE A 3 -13.16 3.35 26.05
N ASP A 4 -12.42 2.24 25.90
CA ASP A 4 -11.99 1.42 27.04
C ASP A 4 -10.86 2.06 27.83
N SER A 5 -9.98 2.81 27.15
CA SER A 5 -8.87 3.55 27.76
C SER A 5 -8.70 4.90 27.08
N GLN A 6 -8.82 5.97 27.87
CA GLN A 6 -8.67 7.33 27.37
C GLN A 6 -7.24 7.63 26.91
N ASP A 7 -6.24 7.19 27.67
CA ASP A 7 -4.82 7.38 27.33
C ASP A 7 -4.45 6.69 26.02
N ALA A 8 -4.92 5.45 25.82
CA ALA A 8 -4.70 4.73 24.56
C ALA A 8 -5.39 5.41 23.39
N ALA A 9 -6.59 5.96 23.60
CA ALA A 9 -7.31 6.70 22.58
C ALA A 9 -6.61 8.01 22.21
N GLU A 10 -6.14 8.77 23.19
CA GLU A 10 -5.38 10.01 22.96
C GLU A 10 -4.06 9.73 22.24
N MET A 11 -3.32 8.70 22.67
CA MET A 11 -2.10 8.28 22.00
C MET A 11 -2.37 7.90 20.54
N ALA A 12 -3.38 7.05 20.29
CA ALA A 12 -3.73 6.63 18.93
C ALA A 12 -4.19 7.80 18.04
N LEU A 13 -4.98 8.73 18.58
CA LEU A 13 -5.41 9.93 17.87
C LEU A 13 -4.23 10.85 17.54
N THR A 14 -3.25 10.93 18.43
CA THR A 14 -2.03 11.74 18.25
C THR A 14 -1.08 11.12 17.23
N THR A 15 -0.90 9.79 17.24
CA THR A 15 0.05 9.10 16.36
C THR A 15 -0.53 8.80 14.97
N ILE A 16 -1.78 8.33 14.89
CA ILE A 16 -2.43 7.89 13.64
C ILE A 16 -3.20 9.04 12.99
N GLY A 17 -3.77 9.93 13.82
CA GLY A 17 -4.60 11.06 13.37
C GLY A 17 -6.08 10.72 13.27
N TYR A 18 -6.91 11.65 13.75
CA TYR A 18 -8.38 11.52 13.75
C TYR A 18 -8.96 11.21 12.37
N TYR A 19 -8.55 11.93 11.32
CA TYR A 19 -9.12 11.74 9.98
C TYR A 19 -8.83 10.35 9.40
N ARG A 20 -7.65 9.79 9.68
CA ARG A 20 -7.28 8.44 9.23
C ARG A 20 -8.16 7.41 9.93
N LEU A 21 -8.28 7.49 11.26
CA LEU A 21 -9.16 6.61 12.04
C LEU A 21 -10.64 6.75 11.67
N LYS A 22 -11.11 7.98 11.41
CA LYS A 22 -12.48 8.24 10.94
C LYS A 22 -12.79 7.52 9.63
N GLY A 23 -11.81 7.36 8.74
CA GLY A 23 -11.98 6.58 7.51
C GLY A 23 -12.42 5.15 7.78
N TYR A 24 -11.91 4.54 8.84
CA TYR A 24 -12.24 3.17 9.24
C TYR A 24 -13.55 3.04 10.03
N SER A 25 -14.08 4.15 10.55
CA SER A 25 -15.30 4.15 11.37
C SER A 25 -16.48 4.90 10.74
N PHE A 26 -16.31 5.51 9.57
CA PHE A 26 -17.33 6.33 8.91
C PHE A 26 -18.65 5.58 8.68
N HIS A 27 -18.57 4.31 8.28
CA HIS A 27 -19.73 3.44 8.07
C HIS A 27 -20.49 3.11 9.36
N LEU A 28 -19.91 3.40 10.53
CA LEU A 28 -20.51 3.20 11.85
C LEU A 28 -21.16 4.48 12.39
N ILE A 29 -21.21 5.55 11.60
CA ILE A 29 -21.89 6.80 11.94
C ILE A 29 -23.28 6.77 11.33
N ASP A 30 -24.31 6.91 12.16
CA ASP A 30 -25.68 7.03 11.70
C ASP A 30 -25.86 8.37 10.96
N PRO A 31 -26.25 8.36 9.67
CA PRO A 31 -26.36 9.57 8.87
C PRO A 31 -27.51 10.49 9.33
N ALA A 32 -28.53 9.97 10.01
CA ALA A 32 -29.65 10.77 10.51
C ALA A 32 -29.29 11.53 11.78
N THR A 33 -28.45 10.95 12.64
CA THR A 33 -28.10 11.53 13.95
C THR A 33 -26.69 12.12 14.01
N GLY A 34 -25.82 11.78 13.05
CA GLY A 34 -24.41 12.16 13.04
C GLY A 34 -23.59 11.52 14.16
N LYS A 35 -24.16 10.55 14.88
CA LYS A 35 -23.53 9.88 16.03
C LYS A 35 -23.09 8.48 15.66
N TYR A 36 -22.07 7.97 16.35
CA TYR A 36 -21.70 6.57 16.24
C TYR A 36 -22.84 5.66 16.71
N ILE A 37 -23.09 4.59 15.97
CA ILE A 37 -24.05 3.54 16.32
C ILE A 37 -23.72 2.99 17.71
N ALA A 38 -24.76 2.73 18.51
CA ALA A 38 -24.61 2.19 19.85
C ALA A 38 -23.81 0.87 19.83
N GLY A 39 -22.90 0.71 20.80
CA GLY A 39 -22.02 -0.47 20.88
C GLY A 39 -20.74 -0.38 20.03
N THR A 40 -20.56 0.65 19.21
CA THR A 40 -19.28 0.85 18.48
C THR A 40 -18.12 1.04 19.46
N ASN A 41 -17.13 0.15 19.44
CA ASN A 41 -15.91 0.26 20.26
C ASN A 41 -14.76 0.87 19.45
N PHE A 42 -14.05 1.84 20.04
CA PHE A 42 -12.85 2.42 19.45
C PHE A 42 -11.73 1.39 19.23
N SER A 43 -11.61 0.38 20.10
CA SER A 43 -10.62 -0.69 19.96
C SER A 43 -10.76 -1.46 18.65
N ASP A 44 -11.99 -1.64 18.17
CA ASP A 44 -12.25 -2.38 16.94
C ASP A 44 -11.88 -1.56 15.70
N VAL A 45 -12.07 -0.24 15.76
CA VAL A 45 -11.56 0.70 14.74
C VAL A 45 -10.04 0.64 14.66
N LEU A 46 -9.36 0.58 15.81
CA LEU A 46 -7.90 0.43 15.85
C LEU A 46 -7.44 -0.91 15.28
N LYS A 47 -8.10 -2.02 15.65
CA LYS A 47 -7.77 -3.34 15.09
C LYS A 47 -7.91 -3.35 13.57
N LEU A 48 -8.98 -2.75 13.04
CA LEU A 48 -9.19 -2.65 11.60
C LEU A 48 -8.09 -1.83 10.93
N TYR A 49 -7.69 -0.70 11.52
CA TYR A 49 -6.57 0.10 11.04
C TYR A 49 -5.25 -0.69 11.03
N HIS A 50 -4.93 -1.39 12.13
CA HIS A 50 -3.69 -2.16 12.23
C HIS A 50 -3.66 -3.31 11.21
N PHE A 51 -4.78 -4.01 11.05
CA PHE A 51 -4.93 -5.06 10.05
C PHE A 51 -4.67 -4.54 8.63
N ASP A 52 -5.27 -3.41 8.25
CA ASP A 52 -5.06 -2.81 6.92
C ASP A 52 -3.60 -2.37 6.71
N SER A 53 -2.97 -1.79 7.75
CA SER A 53 -1.57 -1.40 7.69
C SER A 53 -0.64 -2.61 7.51
N GLU A 54 -0.89 -3.70 8.23
CA GLU A 54 -0.12 -4.94 8.11
C GLU A 54 -0.30 -5.58 6.75
N LEU A 55 -1.55 -5.64 6.27
CA LEU A 55 -1.87 -6.15 4.93
C LEU A 55 -1.18 -5.34 3.84
N SER A 56 -1.25 -4.01 3.91
CA SER A 56 -0.58 -3.11 2.98
C SER A 56 0.93 -3.36 2.96
N ASN A 57 1.57 -3.45 4.13
CA ASN A 57 3.00 -3.72 4.25
C ASN A 57 3.38 -5.08 3.62
N LEU A 58 2.56 -6.11 3.85
CA LEU A 58 2.76 -7.43 3.26
C LEU A 58 2.67 -7.38 1.73
N LEU A 59 1.63 -6.75 1.20
CA LEU A 59 1.43 -6.59 -0.24
C LEU A 59 2.56 -5.80 -0.88
N PHE A 60 2.98 -4.68 -0.28
CA PHE A 60 4.12 -3.91 -0.76
C PHE A 60 5.40 -4.74 -0.79
N SER A 61 5.67 -5.53 0.25
CA SER A 61 6.84 -6.41 0.28
C SER A 61 6.89 -7.39 -0.91
N TYR A 62 5.74 -7.99 -1.26
CA TYR A 62 5.67 -8.88 -2.43
C TYR A 62 5.71 -8.13 -3.76
N LEU A 63 4.99 -7.02 -3.87
CA LEU A 63 4.99 -6.18 -5.08
C LEU A 63 6.40 -5.68 -5.40
N SER A 64 7.19 -5.28 -4.41
CA SER A 64 8.59 -4.89 -4.60
C SER A 64 9.43 -6.02 -5.21
N LYS A 65 9.23 -7.28 -4.79
CA LYS A 65 9.94 -8.44 -5.37
C LYS A 65 9.54 -8.68 -6.82
N ILE A 66 8.24 -8.59 -7.13
CA ILE A 66 7.71 -8.74 -8.48
C ILE A 66 8.27 -7.64 -9.40
N GLU A 67 8.25 -6.40 -8.93
CA GLU A 67 8.75 -5.23 -9.63
C GLU A 67 10.23 -5.39 -10.01
N VAL A 68 11.08 -5.84 -9.08
CA VAL A 68 12.52 -6.04 -9.33
C VAL A 68 12.73 -7.14 -10.38
N ALA A 69 12.00 -8.25 -10.27
CA ALA A 69 12.09 -9.35 -11.23
C ALA A 69 11.64 -8.91 -12.64
N LEU A 70 10.54 -8.16 -12.73
CA LEU A 70 10.05 -7.62 -14.00
C LEU A 70 11.05 -6.62 -14.61
N ARG A 71 11.59 -5.69 -13.82
CA ARG A 71 12.59 -4.73 -14.31
C ARG A 71 13.82 -5.45 -14.87
N SER A 72 14.34 -6.44 -14.15
CA SER A 72 15.49 -7.23 -14.60
C SER A 72 15.21 -7.95 -15.92
N ARG A 73 14.04 -8.58 -16.07
CA ARG A 73 13.65 -9.26 -17.31
C ARG A 73 13.47 -8.30 -18.49
N LEU A 74 12.89 -7.12 -18.25
CA LEU A 74 12.74 -6.09 -19.27
C LEU A 74 14.11 -5.60 -19.76
N VAL A 75 15.03 -5.26 -18.85
CA VAL A 75 16.38 -4.84 -19.20
C VAL A 75 17.11 -5.90 -20.03
N ASN A 76 17.05 -7.17 -19.61
CA ASN A 76 17.67 -8.27 -20.35
C ASN A 76 17.06 -8.43 -21.76
N ALA A 77 15.74 -8.38 -21.89
CA ALA A 77 15.07 -8.49 -23.19
C ALA A 77 15.47 -7.36 -24.15
N PHE A 78 15.59 -6.11 -23.65
CA PHE A 78 16.05 -5.00 -24.46
C PHE A 78 17.53 -5.13 -24.86
N GLN A 79 18.39 -5.64 -23.98
CA GLN A 79 19.79 -5.85 -24.29
C GLN A 79 19.98 -6.88 -25.42
N ILE A 80 19.29 -8.03 -25.33
CA ILE A 80 19.31 -9.06 -26.39
C ILE A 80 18.81 -8.48 -27.72
N THR A 81 17.78 -7.63 -27.68
CA THR A 81 17.21 -7.01 -28.88
C THR A 81 18.14 -5.94 -29.47
N GLN A 82 18.80 -5.12 -28.65
CA GLN A 82 19.79 -4.15 -29.12
C GLN A 82 21.00 -4.84 -29.75
N ASP A 83 21.54 -5.90 -29.12
CA ASP A 83 22.63 -6.69 -29.70
C ASP A 83 22.22 -7.28 -31.07
N ALA A 84 20.99 -7.79 -31.19
CA ALA A 84 20.47 -8.30 -32.47
C ALA A 84 20.27 -7.21 -33.54
N ILE A 85 19.85 -5.99 -33.15
CA ILE A 85 19.71 -4.86 -34.07
C ILE A 85 21.09 -4.37 -34.54
N VAL A 86 22.06 -4.27 -33.63
CA VAL A 86 23.44 -3.87 -33.94
C VAL A 86 24.11 -4.89 -34.88
N LEU A 87 23.82 -6.19 -34.72
CA LEU A 87 24.28 -7.23 -35.66
C LEU A 87 23.63 -7.13 -37.04
N ASN A 88 22.44 -6.54 -37.13
CA ASN A 88 21.70 -6.37 -38.39
C ASN A 88 21.92 -4.98 -39.02
N ASP A 89 22.71 -4.10 -38.38
CA ASP A 89 23.16 -2.84 -38.97
C ASP A 89 24.28 -3.14 -39.98
N PRO A 90 24.06 -2.93 -41.29
CA PRO A 90 25.06 -3.21 -42.33
C PRO A 90 26.31 -2.32 -42.24
N CYS A 91 26.34 -1.35 -41.32
CA CYS A 91 27.42 -0.38 -41.18
C CYS A 91 28.64 -0.91 -40.38
N HIS A 92 28.56 -2.10 -39.76
CA HIS A 92 29.71 -2.74 -39.08
C HIS A 92 30.29 -3.97 -39.82
N ALA A 93 29.77 -4.32 -40.99
CA ALA A 93 30.25 -5.49 -41.75
C ALA A 93 31.51 -5.23 -42.62
N VAL A 94 32.20 -4.09 -42.48
CA VAL A 94 33.29 -3.68 -43.41
C VAL A 94 34.67 -3.57 -42.75
N LEU A 95 34.87 -4.12 -41.54
CA LEU A 95 36.21 -4.16 -40.91
C LEU A 95 36.60 -5.55 -40.39
N GLY A 96 36.46 -6.55 -41.27
CA GLY A 96 37.04 -7.89 -41.13
C GLY A 96 37.65 -8.35 -42.45
#